data_AF-A0AAE5QBL5-F1
#
_entry.id   AF-A0AAE5QBL5-F1
#
_cell.length_a   1.000
_cell.length_b   1.000
_cell.length_c   1.000
_cell.angle_alpha   90.00
_cell.angle_beta   90.00
_cell.angle_gamma   90.00
#
_symmetry.space_group_name_H-M   'P 1'
#
loop_
_entity.id
_entity.type
_entity.pdbx_description
1 polymer ?
#
loop_
_entity_poly.entity_id
_entity_poly.type
_entity_poly.pdbx_seq_one_letter_code
_entity_poly.pdbx_strand_id
1 'polypeptide(L)'
;MKIPEIKLTPTPETEEAKSALGYKWNEEAGYRHKLGGEADGISEADYPKCKDCGEKMTFYAKIDSIGDDFDLADCMVIHQFVCFDCFTVDSQLNQI
;
A
#
# COMPACT_ATOMS: atom_id res chain seq x y z
N MET A 1 4.00 -17.22 -0.80
CA MET A 1 5.27 -16.59 -1.26
C MET A 1 5.48 -15.32 -0.44
N LYS A 2 6.73 -14.92 -0.15
CA LYS A 2 7.02 -13.62 0.49
C LYS A 2 7.97 -12.84 -0.42
N ILE A 3 7.51 -11.69 -0.92
CA ILE A 3 8.35 -10.76 -1.67
C ILE A 3 9.22 -10.01 -0.64
N PRO A 4 10.54 -9.84 -0.87
CA PRO A 4 11.36 -8.99 -0.02
C PRO A 4 10.77 -7.58 0.10
N GLU A 5 10.93 -6.94 1.26
CA GLU A 5 10.50 -5.55 1.40
C GLU A 5 11.40 -4.62 0.59
N ILE A 6 10.80 -3.76 -0.22
CA ILE A 6 11.48 -2.75 -1.02
C ILE A 6 10.78 -1.43 -0.77
N LYS A 7 11.48 -0.49 -0.13
CA LYS A 7 10.98 0.87 0.10
C LYS A 7 10.76 1.58 -1.24
N LEU A 8 9.60 2.22 -1.38
CA LEU A 8 9.34 3.14 -2.48
C LEU A 8 9.43 4.57 -1.96
N THR A 9 10.36 5.35 -2.53
CA THR A 9 10.53 6.77 -2.20
C THR A 9 10.03 7.61 -3.36
N PRO A 10 9.00 8.45 -3.16
CA PRO A 10 8.55 9.39 -4.20
C PRO A 10 9.67 10.35 -4.61
N THR A 11 9.88 10.52 -5.92
CA THR A 11 10.84 11.47 -6.50
C THR A 11 10.13 12.40 -7.48
N PRO A 12 9.31 13.36 -7.00
CA PRO A 12 8.53 14.26 -7.86
C PRO A 12 9.42 15.20 -8.69
N GLU A 13 9.05 15.38 -9.96
CA GLU A 13 9.80 16.23 -10.90
C GLU A 13 9.36 17.70 -10.87
N THR A 14 8.09 17.96 -10.58
CA THR A 14 7.50 19.31 -10.62
C THR A 14 7.28 19.88 -9.22
N GLU A 15 7.22 21.21 -9.11
CA GLU A 15 6.89 21.87 -7.84
C GLU A 15 5.47 21.53 -7.36
N GLU A 16 4.53 21.37 -8.29
CA GLU A 16 3.17 20.92 -7.97
C GLU A 16 3.18 19.53 -7.32
N ALA A 17 3.90 18.56 -7.91
CA ALA A 17 4.01 17.22 -7.36
C ALA A 17 4.77 17.18 -6.01
N LYS A 18 5.75 18.06 -5.82
CA LYS A 18 6.42 18.23 -4.51
C LYS A 18 5.46 18.77 -3.46
N SER A 19 4.63 19.73 -3.81
CA SER A 19 3.67 20.33 -2.88
C SER A 19 2.53 19.39 -2.48
N ALA A 20 2.22 18.40 -3.31
CA ALA A 20 1.20 17.40 -3.02
C ALA A 20 1.63 16.35 -1.99
N LEU A 21 2.94 16.15 -1.78
CA LEU A 21 3.48 15.07 -0.94
C LEU A 21 3.69 15.50 0.51
N GLY A 22 3.26 14.63 1.43
CA GLY A 22 3.44 14.79 2.86
C GLY A 22 2.35 15.62 3.52
N TYR A 23 2.41 15.65 4.86
CA TYR A 23 1.41 16.32 5.68
C TYR A 23 2.05 17.40 6.54
N LYS A 24 1.26 18.43 6.82
CA LYS A 24 1.65 19.52 7.71
C LYS A 24 1.91 19.05 9.15
N TRP A 25 1.20 18.02 9.60
CA TRP A 25 1.20 17.57 11.00
C TRP A 25 1.56 16.09 11.19
N ASN A 26 1.98 15.41 10.12
CA ASN A 26 2.39 14.00 10.15
C ASN A 26 3.63 13.81 9.27
N GLU A 27 4.74 13.39 9.90
CA GLU A 27 6.02 13.23 9.21
C GLU A 27 6.16 11.86 8.51
N GLU A 28 5.29 10.90 8.83
CA GLU A 28 5.35 9.54 8.30
C GLU A 28 4.37 9.32 7.14
N ALA A 29 3.11 9.76 7.28
CA ALA A 29 2.11 9.65 6.23
C ALA A 29 2.54 10.40 4.95
N GLY A 30 2.25 9.85 3.78
CA GLY A 30 2.83 10.34 2.52
C GLY A 30 4.08 9.57 2.09
N TYR A 31 4.71 8.84 3.01
CA TYR A 31 6.03 8.24 2.78
C TYR A 31 6.10 6.77 3.13
N ARG A 32 5.01 6.08 3.50
CA ARG A 32 5.03 4.68 3.94
C ARG A 32 4.93 3.67 2.80
N HIS A 33 5.07 4.08 1.54
CA HIS A 33 5.00 3.20 0.37
C HIS A 33 6.06 2.09 0.39
N LYS A 34 5.68 0.88 -0.04
CA LYS A 34 6.61 -0.26 -0.21
C LYS A 34 6.08 -1.32 -1.18
N LEU A 35 6.99 -2.11 -1.75
CA LEU A 35 6.68 -3.40 -2.38
C LEU A 35 7.06 -4.52 -1.43
N GLY A 36 6.28 -5.60 -1.42
CA GLY A 36 6.56 -6.79 -0.62
C GLY A 36 6.73 -6.51 0.88
N GLY A 37 7.36 -7.44 1.58
CA GLY A 37 7.46 -7.42 3.04
C GLY A 37 6.20 -7.96 3.69
N GLU A 38 5.79 -7.29 4.77
CA GLU A 38 4.56 -7.60 5.51
C GLU A 38 3.50 -6.54 5.23
N ALA A 39 2.23 -6.95 5.14
CA ALA A 39 1.12 -6.01 5.09
C ALA A 39 0.92 -5.43 6.50
N ASP A 40 1.45 -4.23 6.74
CA ASP A 40 1.46 -3.60 8.06
C ASP A 40 0.03 -3.45 8.59
N GLY A 41 -0.20 -3.85 9.84
CA GLY A 41 -1.53 -3.78 10.47
C GLY A 41 -2.54 -4.84 10.00
N ILE A 42 -2.18 -5.73 9.07
CA ILE A 42 -3.06 -6.83 8.61
C ILE A 42 -2.45 -8.18 9.01
N SER A 43 -3.22 -8.99 9.73
CA SER A 43 -2.78 -10.37 10.03
C SER A 43 -2.82 -11.24 8.77
N GLU A 44 -1.92 -12.23 8.67
CA GLU A 44 -1.93 -13.17 7.54
C GLU A 44 -3.25 -13.96 7.39
N ALA A 45 -4.06 -14.05 8.46
CA ALA A 45 -5.37 -14.69 8.43
C ALA A 45 -6.42 -13.84 7.70
N ASP A 46 -6.21 -12.52 7.62
CA ASP A 46 -7.11 -11.55 7.00
C ASP A 46 -6.72 -11.23 5.55
N TYR A 47 -5.67 -11.87 5.02
CA TYR A 47 -5.29 -11.71 3.63
C TYR A 47 -6.40 -12.24 2.72
N PRO A 48 -6.70 -11.54 1.62
CA PRO A 48 -7.77 -11.95 0.72
C PRO A 48 -7.46 -13.31 0.09
N LYS A 49 -8.52 -14.05 -0.20
CA LYS A 49 -8.46 -15.26 -1.02
C LYS A 49 -8.77 -14.90 -2.46
N CYS A 50 -8.04 -15.49 -3.41
CA CYS A 50 -8.30 -15.32 -4.83
C CYS A 50 -9.72 -15.80 -5.15
N LYS A 51 -10.51 -14.96 -5.82
CA LYS A 51 -11.87 -15.31 -6.25
C LYS A 51 -11.92 -16.42 -7.31
N ASP A 52 -10.81 -16.67 -8.00
CA ASP A 52 -10.74 -17.62 -9.12
C ASP A 52 -10.30 -19.02 -8.68
N CYS A 53 -9.31 -19.14 -7.77
CA CYS A 53 -8.82 -20.43 -7.26
C CYS A 53 -9.06 -20.68 -5.76
N GLY A 54 -9.47 -19.67 -4.99
CA GLY A 54 -9.70 -19.79 -3.55
C GLY A 54 -8.43 -19.75 -2.68
N GLU A 55 -7.24 -19.71 -3.28
CA GLU A 55 -5.97 -19.68 -2.56
C GLU A 55 -5.69 -18.31 -1.92
N LYS A 56 -4.92 -18.32 -0.83
CA LYS A 56 -4.49 -17.09 -0.15
C LYS A 56 -3.60 -16.26 -1.07
N MET A 57 -3.89 -14.97 -1.19
CA MET A 57 -3.13 -14.06 -2.04
C MET A 57 -1.83 -13.60 -1.37
N THR A 58 -0.86 -13.16 -2.18
CA THR A 58 0.42 -12.64 -1.70
C THR A 58 0.34 -11.12 -1.61
N PHE A 59 0.76 -10.55 -0.49
CA PHE A 59 0.93 -9.11 -0.35
C PHE A 59 1.96 -8.60 -1.37
N TYR A 60 1.56 -7.65 -2.18
CA TYR A 60 2.35 -7.16 -3.30
C TYR A 60 2.92 -5.77 -3.05
N ALA A 61 2.09 -4.83 -2.57
CA ALA A 61 2.50 -3.46 -2.35
C ALA A 61 1.61 -2.75 -1.34
N LYS A 62 2.17 -1.77 -0.65
CA LYS A 62 1.44 -0.76 0.10
C LYS A 62 1.63 0.59 -0.59
N ILE A 63 0.52 1.24 -0.90
CA ILE A 63 0.49 2.62 -1.39
C ILE A 63 -0.13 3.48 -0.29
N ASP A 64 0.65 4.43 0.21
CA ASP A 64 0.22 5.35 1.24
C ASP A 64 -0.72 6.43 0.68
N SER A 65 -1.42 7.13 1.56
CA SER A 65 -1.96 8.45 1.26
C SER A 65 -0.83 9.38 0.79
N ILE A 66 -1.17 10.42 0.03
CA ILE A 66 -0.15 11.26 -0.64
C ILE A 66 0.22 12.47 0.22
N GLY A 67 -0.77 13.19 0.75
CA GLY A 67 -0.59 14.42 1.52
C GLY A 67 -1.92 15.04 1.92
N ASP A 68 -1.90 16.20 2.58
CA ASP A 68 -3.11 16.87 3.12
C ASP A 68 -4.24 17.04 2.08
N ASP A 69 -3.89 17.36 0.83
CA ASP A 69 -4.87 17.58 -0.25
C ASP A 69 -5.40 16.28 -0.87
N PHE A 70 -4.70 15.16 -0.65
CA PHE A 70 -4.95 13.85 -1.27
C PHE A 70 -4.88 12.74 -0.22
N ASP A 71 -5.54 12.97 0.90
CA ASP A 71 -5.60 12.07 2.03
C ASP A 71 -6.61 10.93 1.82
N LEU A 72 -6.23 9.70 2.17
CA LEU A 72 -7.16 8.59 2.20
C LEU A 72 -7.74 8.50 3.62
N ALA A 73 -8.90 9.13 3.80
CA ALA A 73 -9.65 9.14 5.06
C ALA A 73 -8.85 9.67 6.26
N ASP A 74 -8.25 8.80 7.08
CA ASP A 74 -7.48 9.17 8.28
C ASP A 74 -6.04 8.69 8.09
N CYS A 75 -5.34 9.26 7.10
CA CYS A 75 -4.01 8.81 6.70
C CYS A 75 -3.94 7.29 6.45
N MET A 76 -4.95 6.70 5.80
CA MET A 76 -4.99 5.27 5.52
C MET A 76 -4.05 4.89 4.38
N VAL A 77 -3.83 3.59 4.22
CA VAL A 77 -3.01 3.01 3.16
C VAL A 77 -3.78 1.95 2.39
N ILE A 78 -3.43 1.80 1.13
CA ILE A 78 -3.94 0.73 0.27
C ILE A 78 -2.95 -0.42 0.30
N HIS A 79 -3.37 -1.57 0.81
CA HIS A 79 -2.65 -2.84 0.65
C HIS A 79 -3.15 -3.57 -0.59
N GLN A 80 -2.23 -3.91 -1.48
CA GLN A 80 -2.50 -4.61 -2.73
C GLN A 80 -2.03 -6.06 -2.62
N PHE A 81 -2.84 -6.97 -3.14
CA PHE A 81 -2.59 -8.40 -3.10
C PHE A 81 -2.69 -9.01 -4.49
N VAL A 82 -1.83 -9.98 -4.78
CA VAL A 82 -1.79 -10.68 -6.07
C VAL A 82 -1.83 -12.19 -5.84
N CYS A 83 -2.68 -12.89 -6.59
CA CYS A 83 -2.59 -14.32 -6.77
C CYS A 83 -1.64 -14.60 -7.95
N PHE A 84 -0.48 -15.20 -7.71
CA PHE A 84 0.49 -15.44 -8.79
C PHE A 84 0.13 -16.61 -9.72
N ASP A 85 -0.82 -17.47 -9.32
CA ASP A 85 -1.30 -18.55 -10.17
C ASP A 85 -2.38 -18.08 -11.16
N CYS A 86 -3.25 -17.16 -10.73
CA CYS A 86 -4.37 -16.65 -11.53
C CYS A 86 -4.19 -15.22 -12.05
N PHE A 87 -3.17 -14.49 -11.56
CA PHE A 87 -2.96 -13.05 -11.79
C PHE A 87 -4.13 -12.14 -11.39
N THR A 88 -5.01 -12.63 -10.53
CA THR A 88 -6.07 -11.84 -9.89
C THR A 88 -5.45 -10.86 -8.91
N VAL A 89 -5.99 -9.64 -8.87
CA VAL A 89 -5.60 -8.58 -7.93
C VAL A 89 -6.76 -8.27 -7.00
N ASP A 90 -6.43 -7.99 -5.75
CA ASP A 90 -7.34 -7.49 -4.73
C ASP A 90 -6.69 -6.31 -3.99
N SER A 91 -7.48 -5.45 -3.38
CA SER A 91 -6.99 -4.26 -2.68
C SER A 91 -7.85 -3.94 -1.48
N GLN A 92 -7.21 -3.61 -0.37
CA GLN A 92 -7.85 -3.24 0.90
C GLN A 92 -7.37 -1.86 1.34
N LEU A 93 -8.28 -1.03 1.84
CA LEU A 93 -7.95 0.23 2.48
C LEU A 93 -7.91 0.01 4.00
N ASN A 94 -6.78 0.36 4.64
CA ASN A 94 -6.56 0.07 6.05
C ASN A 94 -5.94 1.24 6.79
N GLN A 95 -6.33 1.42 8.05
CA GLN A 95 -5.66 2.31 8.99
C GLN A 95 -4.48 1.56 9.62
N ILE A 96 -3.32 2.22 9.69
CA ILE A 96 -2.08 1.67 10.26
C ILE A 96 -1.47 2.62 11.27
#